data_AF-Q54ZL1-F1
#
_entry.id   AF-Q54ZL1-F1
#
_cell.length_a   1.000
_cell.length_b   1.000
_cell.length_c   1.000
_cell.angle_alpha   90.00
_cell.angle_beta   90.00
_cell.angle_gamma   90.00
#
_symmetry.space_group_name_H-M   'P 1'
#
loop_
_entity.id
_entity.type
_entity.pdbx_description
1 polymer ?
#
loop_
_entity_poly.entity_id
_entity_poly.type
_entity_poly.pdbx_seq_one_letter_code
_entity_poly.pdbx_strand_id
1 'polypeptide(L)'
;MDKIKNNNESNNFKYCKDYNIKELLLKRLKLDINTKIQTLDDISKILIVFSRKIPFDSSDLLLNGFKPPFSVENIIKRVLIDKFGSYCINLNILFGLFLCEMGIDVKLIKGIEGSTLFQNPWFQKHHSNIINWENKLYYLDVGFGCITPFKPLELLNEETIKNYNENENKNEITNTVYRVRKLKNDDDNDEYLYEEKIIDKTKPQNQLFSPVFHFNLSPATYEIIEYSIEQYSKFDVDKMDKIKNNNESNNFKYCKDYNIKELLLKRLKLDINTKIQTLDDISKIHIVFSRKIPFDNSDLLINGFKPPFSVENIIKRVLIDKFGSYCTNLNILFGLFLCEMGIDVRLIKGIEGSTLLKSPWFHNHFSNIIYWENKLYYLDVGFGCITPFKPLELLNEETIKNYNENENKNEINKTVYRVRKLKNDDDDDEYLYEEKFIDKIKPQNPLFSPVFHFNLSPVTYEIIEYRVEPYSKFDVDKEVTIYLKIN
;
A
#
# COMPACT_ATOMS: atom_id res chain seq x y z
N MET A 1 -11.94 -8.64 -42.78
CA MET A 1 -12.97 -8.28 -41.79
C MET A 1 -13.89 -9.46 -41.40
N ASP A 2 -13.63 -10.71 -41.81
CA ASP A 2 -14.54 -11.84 -41.56
C ASP A 2 -13.99 -12.97 -40.65
N LYS A 3 -13.37 -12.64 -39.52
CA LYS A 3 -12.95 -13.66 -38.52
C LYS A 3 -13.27 -13.28 -37.07
N ILE A 4 -14.41 -12.63 -36.83
CA ILE A 4 -15.01 -12.59 -35.48
C ILE A 4 -16.20 -13.56 -35.51
N LYS A 5 -15.91 -14.87 -35.54
CA LYS A 5 -16.90 -15.91 -35.31
C LYS A 5 -16.56 -16.63 -34.02
N ASN A 6 -17.32 -16.29 -32.98
CA ASN A 6 -17.79 -17.19 -31.93
C ASN A 6 -16.76 -18.07 -31.24
N ASN A 7 -15.80 -17.48 -30.53
CA ASN A 7 -15.28 -18.11 -29.32
C ASN A 7 -16.19 -17.71 -28.14
N ASN A 8 -17.39 -18.30 -28.10
CA ASN A 8 -18.22 -18.38 -26.89
C ASN A 8 -17.78 -19.58 -26.03
N GLU A 9 -16.50 -19.96 -26.08
CA GLU A 9 -15.93 -20.78 -25.03
C GLU A 9 -15.80 -19.86 -23.81
N SER A 10 -16.63 -20.13 -22.80
CA SER A 10 -16.61 -19.47 -21.49
C SER A 10 -15.20 -19.00 -21.14
N ASN A 11 -15.03 -17.70 -20.87
CA ASN A 11 -13.80 -17.07 -20.38
C ASN A 11 -13.40 -17.56 -18.97
N ASN A 12 -13.62 -18.84 -18.69
CA ASN A 12 -13.22 -19.53 -17.47
C ASN A 12 -11.70 -19.53 -17.47
N PHE A 13 -11.17 -18.69 -16.59
CA PHE A 13 -9.78 -18.55 -16.23
C PHE A 13 -9.12 -19.94 -16.16
N LYS A 14 -8.24 -20.27 -17.13
CA LYS A 14 -7.70 -21.63 -17.27
C LYS A 14 -6.78 -21.96 -16.10
N TYR A 15 -7.18 -22.99 -15.35
CA TYR A 15 -6.46 -23.60 -14.23
C TYR A 15 -5.05 -24.06 -14.62
N CYS A 16 -4.05 -23.74 -13.80
CA CYS A 16 -2.74 -24.38 -13.87
C CYS A 16 -2.85 -25.78 -13.23
N LYS A 17 -2.87 -26.84 -14.05
CA LYS A 17 -3.10 -28.22 -13.59
C LYS A 17 -2.04 -28.75 -12.61
N ASP A 18 -0.87 -28.12 -12.55
CA ASP A 18 0.27 -28.61 -11.77
C ASP A 18 0.24 -28.16 -10.30
N TYR A 19 -0.65 -27.24 -9.92
CA TYR A 19 -0.71 -26.71 -8.56
C TYR A 19 -2.13 -26.73 -8.01
N ASN A 20 -2.25 -27.16 -6.74
CA ASN A 20 -3.48 -27.01 -5.96
C ASN A 20 -3.44 -25.64 -5.26
N ILE A 21 -4.04 -24.62 -5.90
CA ILE A 21 -3.98 -23.23 -5.43
C ILE A 21 -4.74 -23.08 -4.10
N LYS A 22 -5.88 -23.76 -3.97
CA LYS A 22 -6.64 -23.90 -2.72
C LYS A 22 -5.73 -24.30 -1.57
N GLU A 23 -5.04 -25.42 -1.73
CA GLU A 23 -4.22 -25.99 -0.67
C GLU A 23 -3.06 -25.07 -0.30
N LEU A 24 -2.36 -24.56 -1.32
CA LEU A 24 -1.21 -23.69 -1.13
C LEU A 24 -1.60 -22.37 -0.48
N LEU A 25 -2.73 -21.76 -0.88
CA LEU A 25 -3.20 -20.51 -0.31
C LEU A 25 -3.70 -20.71 1.13
N LEU A 26 -4.51 -21.72 1.40
CA LEU A 26 -4.98 -22.00 2.78
C LEU A 26 -3.79 -22.24 3.72
N LYS A 27 -2.77 -22.99 3.29
CA LYS A 27 -1.52 -23.15 4.04
C LYS A 27 -0.77 -21.81 4.24
N ARG A 28 -0.72 -20.96 3.22
CA ARG A 28 -0.09 -19.62 3.28
C ARG A 28 -0.80 -18.71 4.29
N LEU A 29 -2.12 -18.78 4.33
CA LEU A 29 -3.00 -18.04 5.23
C LEU A 29 -3.07 -18.65 6.63
N LYS A 30 -2.57 -19.88 6.82
CA LYS A 30 -2.71 -20.69 8.04
C LYS A 30 -4.17 -20.98 8.39
N LEU A 31 -4.99 -21.22 7.37
CA LEU A 31 -6.36 -21.69 7.51
C LEU A 31 -6.41 -23.22 7.37
N ASP A 32 -7.49 -23.83 7.86
CA ASP A 32 -7.71 -25.27 7.69
C ASP A 32 -7.80 -25.61 6.20
N ILE A 33 -7.16 -26.69 5.78
CA ILE A 33 -7.23 -27.20 4.41
C ILE A 33 -8.67 -27.58 3.99
N ASN A 34 -9.49 -27.91 4.98
CA ASN A 34 -10.89 -28.27 4.83
C ASN A 34 -11.84 -27.05 4.87
N THR A 35 -11.32 -25.82 4.95
CA THR A 35 -12.15 -24.62 4.86
C THR A 35 -13.06 -24.68 3.64
N LYS A 36 -14.34 -24.38 3.86
CA LYS A 36 -15.38 -24.27 2.84
C LYS A 36 -15.94 -22.86 2.89
N ILE A 37 -16.41 -22.37 1.74
CA ILE A 37 -17.16 -21.12 1.65
C ILE A 37 -18.63 -21.49 1.54
N GLN A 38 -19.42 -21.15 2.56
CA GLN A 38 -20.85 -21.40 2.59
C GLN A 38 -21.65 -20.09 2.61
N THR A 39 -21.00 -18.98 2.95
CA THR A 39 -21.60 -17.65 3.08
C THR A 39 -20.64 -16.57 2.60
N LEU A 40 -21.16 -15.36 2.32
CA LEU A 40 -20.32 -14.19 2.03
C LEU A 40 -19.46 -13.77 3.24
N ASP A 41 -19.87 -14.10 4.47
CA ASP A 41 -19.08 -13.85 5.68
C ASP A 41 -17.82 -14.71 5.72
N ASP A 42 -17.87 -15.94 5.21
CA ASP A 42 -16.67 -16.79 5.07
C ASP A 42 -15.67 -16.16 4.12
N ILE A 43 -16.13 -15.55 3.02
CA ILE A 43 -15.27 -14.81 2.11
C ILE A 43 -14.65 -13.60 2.83
N SER A 44 -15.45 -12.86 3.60
CA SER A 44 -14.97 -11.69 4.37
C SER A 44 -13.86 -12.08 5.35
N LYS A 45 -14.01 -13.20 6.08
CA LYS A 45 -12.95 -13.74 6.94
C LYS A 45 -11.67 -14.05 6.16
N ILE A 46 -11.79 -14.67 4.99
CA ILE A 46 -10.64 -14.99 4.15
C ILE A 46 -9.97 -13.70 3.63
N LEU A 47 -10.74 -12.69 3.20
CA LEU A 47 -10.21 -11.40 2.75
C LEU A 47 -9.36 -10.73 3.84
N ILE A 48 -9.86 -10.69 5.07
CA ILE A 48 -9.14 -10.13 6.23
C ILE A 48 -7.85 -10.90 6.52
N VAL A 49 -7.90 -12.23 6.50
CA VAL A 49 -6.70 -13.05 6.74
C VAL A 49 -5.71 -12.90 5.58
N PHE A 50 -6.18 -12.75 4.35
CA PHE A 50 -5.36 -12.52 3.16
C PHE A 50 -4.57 -11.22 3.30
N SER A 51 -5.24 -10.10 3.57
CA SER A 51 -4.58 -8.79 3.75
C SER A 51 -3.55 -8.83 4.89
N ARG A 52 -3.88 -9.51 5.99
CA ARG A 52 -3.00 -9.67 7.14
C ARG A 52 -1.76 -10.53 6.89
N LYS A 53 -1.75 -11.38 5.85
CA LYS A 53 -0.69 -12.39 5.64
C LYS A 53 0.08 -12.22 4.33
N ILE A 54 -0.48 -11.57 3.32
CA ILE A 54 0.11 -11.46 1.99
C ILE A 54 0.37 -9.98 1.67
N PRO A 55 1.65 -9.57 1.51
CA PRO A 55 1.97 -8.18 1.23
C PRO A 55 1.57 -7.73 -0.17
N PHE A 56 1.17 -6.46 -0.28
CA PHE A 56 1.36 -5.71 -1.51
C PHE A 56 2.85 -5.36 -1.66
N ASP A 57 3.43 -5.60 -2.82
CA ASP A 57 4.86 -5.38 -3.08
C ASP A 57 5.11 -4.89 -4.51
N SER A 58 5.64 -3.67 -4.62
CA SER A 58 6.01 -3.01 -5.86
C SER A 58 7.52 -3.03 -6.13
N SER A 59 8.32 -3.69 -5.30
CA SER A 59 9.80 -3.60 -5.40
C SER A 59 10.35 -4.07 -6.75
N ASP A 60 9.84 -5.17 -7.31
CA ASP A 60 10.32 -5.63 -8.63
C ASP A 60 9.96 -4.66 -9.76
N LEU A 61 8.87 -3.90 -9.61
CA LEU A 61 8.49 -2.86 -10.57
C LEU A 61 9.54 -1.75 -10.58
N LEU A 62 9.92 -1.28 -9.39
CA LEU A 62 10.78 -0.11 -9.23
C LEU A 62 12.27 -0.42 -9.39
N LEU A 63 12.69 -1.66 -9.13
CA LEU A 63 14.11 -2.04 -9.15
C LEU A 63 14.56 -2.68 -10.46
N ASN A 64 13.73 -3.53 -11.06
CA ASN A 64 14.15 -4.42 -12.16
C ASN A 64 13.58 -4.03 -13.51
N GLY A 65 13.05 -2.81 -13.58
CA GLY A 65 12.43 -2.35 -14.80
C GLY A 65 11.30 -3.26 -15.32
N PHE A 66 10.65 -3.96 -14.38
CA PHE A 66 9.62 -4.98 -14.60
C PHE A 66 9.88 -5.94 -15.78
N LYS A 67 10.73 -6.93 -15.53
CA LYS A 67 10.85 -8.17 -16.35
C LYS A 67 10.53 -9.49 -15.60
N PRO A 68 9.58 -9.61 -14.65
CA PRO A 68 9.29 -10.92 -14.05
C PRO A 68 8.36 -11.76 -14.93
N PRO A 69 8.42 -13.11 -14.88
CA PRO A 69 7.49 -13.95 -15.64
C PRO A 69 6.05 -13.75 -15.13
N PHE A 70 5.09 -13.55 -16.04
CA PHE A 70 3.68 -13.25 -15.69
C PHE A 70 2.76 -14.47 -15.67
N SER A 71 3.38 -15.64 -15.68
CA SER A 71 2.65 -16.88 -15.68
C SER A 71 2.04 -17.14 -14.30
N VAL A 72 0.91 -17.85 -14.29
CA VAL A 72 0.25 -18.28 -13.04
C VAL A 72 1.25 -19.04 -12.15
N GLU A 73 2.16 -19.81 -12.75
CA GLU A 73 3.23 -20.53 -12.07
C GLU A 73 4.17 -19.57 -11.33
N ASN A 74 4.53 -18.42 -11.90
CA ASN A 74 5.36 -17.44 -11.21
C ASN A 74 4.59 -16.75 -10.07
N ILE A 75 3.31 -16.44 -10.27
CA ILE A 75 2.47 -15.88 -9.20
C ILE A 75 2.42 -16.87 -8.01
N ILE A 76 2.17 -18.14 -8.29
CA ILE A 76 2.16 -19.23 -7.30
C ILE A 76 3.52 -19.35 -6.62
N LYS A 77 4.60 -19.47 -7.40
CA LYS A 77 5.95 -19.59 -6.87
C LYS A 77 6.29 -18.42 -5.97
N ARG A 78 6.08 -17.19 -6.42
CA ARG A 78 6.40 -15.98 -5.67
C ARG A 78 5.58 -15.87 -4.39
N VAL A 79 4.25 -15.93 -4.51
CA VAL A 79 3.35 -15.56 -3.41
C VAL A 79 3.15 -16.71 -2.43
N LEU A 80 3.03 -17.94 -2.92
CA LEU A 80 2.71 -19.11 -2.10
C LEU A 80 3.97 -19.88 -1.67
N ILE A 81 4.95 -20.08 -2.55
CA ILE A 81 6.16 -20.88 -2.26
C ILE A 81 7.25 -20.03 -1.61
N ASP A 82 7.72 -18.99 -2.29
CA ASP A 82 8.76 -18.07 -1.81
C ASP A 82 8.24 -17.17 -0.67
N LYS A 83 6.92 -17.09 -0.53
CA LYS A 83 6.22 -16.32 0.51
C LYS A 83 6.57 -14.84 0.44
N PHE A 84 6.60 -14.29 -0.77
CA PHE A 84 6.67 -12.85 -1.01
C PHE A 84 5.28 -12.25 -1.21
N GLY A 85 5.20 -10.92 -1.20
CA GLY A 85 4.06 -10.18 -1.71
C GLY A 85 4.03 -10.12 -3.23
N SER A 86 3.07 -9.39 -3.76
CA SER A 86 2.97 -9.10 -5.20
C SER A 86 2.18 -7.82 -5.45
N TYR A 87 2.11 -7.41 -6.71
CA TYR A 87 1.30 -6.27 -7.13
C TYR A 87 -0.19 -6.64 -7.25
N CYS A 88 -1.05 -5.62 -7.30
CA CYS A 88 -2.50 -5.77 -7.17
C CYS A 88 -3.11 -6.74 -8.20
N ILE A 89 -2.74 -6.66 -9.49
CA ILE A 89 -3.24 -7.60 -10.50
C ILE A 89 -2.85 -9.06 -10.20
N ASN A 90 -1.62 -9.33 -9.74
CA ASN A 90 -1.21 -10.69 -9.36
C ASN A 90 -1.97 -11.22 -8.14
N LEU A 91 -2.16 -10.35 -7.13
CA LEU A 91 -2.89 -10.73 -5.92
C LEU A 91 -4.36 -11.04 -6.25
N ASN A 92 -5.00 -10.22 -7.09
CA ASN A 92 -6.38 -10.43 -7.51
C ASN A 92 -6.53 -11.63 -8.47
N ILE A 93 -5.57 -11.89 -9.37
CA ILE A 93 -5.52 -13.13 -10.16
C ILE A 93 -5.44 -14.36 -9.25
N LEU A 94 -4.51 -14.35 -8.30
CA LEU A 94 -4.34 -15.46 -7.36
C LEU A 94 -5.62 -15.72 -6.55
N PHE A 95 -6.25 -14.65 -6.08
CA PHE A 95 -7.47 -14.76 -5.29
C PHE A 95 -8.66 -15.25 -6.12
N GLY A 96 -8.80 -14.77 -7.36
CA GLY A 96 -9.84 -15.25 -8.27
C GLY A 96 -9.68 -16.73 -8.59
N LEU A 97 -8.45 -17.17 -8.91
CA LEU A 97 -8.11 -18.58 -9.10
C LEU A 97 -8.49 -19.44 -7.88
N PHE A 98 -8.14 -18.97 -6.68
CA PHE A 98 -8.51 -19.63 -5.43
C PHE A 98 -10.03 -19.79 -5.29
N LEU A 99 -10.80 -18.73 -5.53
CA LEU A 99 -12.26 -18.77 -5.46
C LEU A 99 -12.86 -19.71 -6.51
N CYS A 100 -12.28 -19.77 -7.72
CA CYS A 100 -12.66 -20.77 -8.71
C CYS A 100 -12.45 -22.20 -8.16
N GLU A 101 -11.31 -22.48 -7.51
CA GLU A 101 -11.06 -23.82 -6.90
C GLU A 101 -12.00 -24.12 -5.72
N MET A 102 -12.59 -23.08 -5.12
CA MET A 102 -13.66 -23.20 -4.12
C MET A 102 -15.03 -23.50 -4.73
N GLY A 103 -15.16 -23.51 -6.07
CA GLY A 103 -16.42 -23.71 -6.78
C GLY A 103 -17.25 -22.45 -6.96
N ILE A 104 -16.64 -21.27 -6.82
CA ILE A 104 -17.29 -19.97 -7.01
C ILE A 104 -17.03 -19.50 -8.44
N ASP A 105 -18.07 -19.01 -9.12
CA ASP A 105 -17.94 -18.38 -10.43
C ASP A 105 -17.33 -16.98 -10.27
N VAL A 106 -16.18 -16.75 -10.92
CA VAL A 106 -15.38 -15.53 -10.77
C VAL A 106 -15.06 -14.95 -12.13
N LYS A 107 -15.21 -13.63 -12.23
CA LYS A 107 -14.77 -12.83 -13.36
C LYS A 107 -13.73 -11.82 -12.90
N LEU A 108 -12.55 -11.86 -13.52
CA LEU A 108 -11.56 -10.81 -13.33
C LEU A 108 -11.97 -9.57 -14.15
N ILE A 109 -11.97 -8.41 -13.52
CA ILE A 109 -12.28 -7.12 -14.15
C ILE A 109 -11.07 -6.19 -14.05
N LYS A 110 -10.99 -5.25 -14.99
CA LYS A 110 -9.97 -4.20 -15.02
C LYS A 110 -10.57 -2.86 -14.63
N GLY A 111 -9.89 -2.13 -13.75
CA GLY A 111 -10.17 -0.71 -13.54
C GLY A 111 -9.83 0.09 -14.80
N ILE A 112 -10.75 0.95 -15.23
CA ILE A 112 -10.65 1.71 -16.48
C ILE A 112 -9.96 3.05 -16.20
N GLU A 113 -10.60 3.92 -15.43
CA GLU A 113 -10.07 5.23 -15.02
C GLU A 113 -10.94 5.80 -13.87
N GLY A 114 -10.56 6.93 -13.27
CA GLY A 114 -11.54 7.76 -12.53
C GLY A 114 -11.46 7.78 -11.01
N SER A 115 -10.26 7.86 -10.44
CA SER A 115 -10.14 8.24 -9.03
C SER A 115 -10.06 9.75 -8.87
N THR A 116 -10.96 10.36 -8.10
CA THR A 116 -10.72 11.72 -7.59
C THR A 116 -9.78 11.71 -6.39
N LEU A 117 -9.66 10.55 -5.73
CA LEU A 117 -8.87 10.34 -4.51
C LEU A 117 -7.39 10.04 -4.82
N PHE A 118 -7.15 9.29 -5.90
CA PHE A 118 -5.84 8.75 -6.27
C PHE A 118 -5.51 9.03 -7.73
N GLN A 119 -4.93 10.20 -8.03
CA GLN A 119 -4.64 10.62 -9.41
C GLN A 119 -3.36 9.98 -9.98
N ASN A 120 -2.89 8.88 -9.39
CA ASN A 120 -1.62 8.27 -9.72
C ASN A 120 -1.79 7.18 -10.82
N PRO A 121 -0.94 7.17 -11.88
CA PRO A 121 -1.00 6.19 -12.97
C PRO A 121 -0.94 4.72 -12.55
N TRP A 122 -0.40 4.40 -11.37
CA TRP A 122 -0.36 3.03 -10.83
C TRP A 122 -1.78 2.42 -10.70
N PHE A 123 -2.79 3.23 -10.39
CA PHE A 123 -4.16 2.76 -10.11
C PHE A 123 -4.97 2.41 -11.36
N GLN A 124 -4.64 2.98 -12.53
CA GLN A 124 -5.30 2.65 -13.81
C GLN A 124 -5.03 1.22 -14.29
N LYS A 125 -4.08 0.53 -13.65
CA LYS A 125 -3.67 -0.85 -13.99
C LYS A 125 -4.29 -1.89 -13.05
N HIS A 126 -5.10 -1.43 -12.09
CA HIS A 126 -5.72 -2.27 -11.08
C HIS A 126 -6.70 -3.26 -11.68
N HIS A 127 -6.77 -4.44 -11.07
CA HIS A 127 -7.73 -5.49 -11.42
C HIS A 127 -8.38 -5.99 -10.15
N SER A 128 -9.61 -6.46 -10.25
CA SER A 128 -10.40 -6.97 -9.12
C SER A 128 -11.27 -8.14 -9.57
N ASN A 129 -12.01 -8.73 -8.64
CA ASN A 129 -12.86 -9.88 -8.91
C ASN A 129 -14.34 -9.51 -8.78
N ILE A 130 -15.16 -10.05 -9.67
CA ILE A 130 -16.63 -10.09 -9.55
C ILE A 130 -17.02 -11.54 -9.37
N ILE A 131 -17.88 -11.84 -8.40
CA ILE A 131 -18.49 -13.17 -8.24
C ILE A 131 -19.99 -13.11 -8.42
N ASN A 132 -20.55 -14.23 -8.88
CA ASN A 132 -21.98 -14.49 -8.77
C ASN A 132 -22.25 -15.27 -7.48
N TRP A 133 -23.09 -14.73 -6.62
CA TRP A 133 -23.57 -15.38 -5.40
C TRP A 133 -25.08 -15.21 -5.31
N GLU A 134 -25.83 -16.32 -5.33
CA GLU A 134 -27.29 -16.32 -5.23
C GLU A 134 -27.98 -15.36 -6.24
N ASN A 135 -27.54 -15.38 -7.50
CA ASN A 135 -28.03 -14.54 -8.60
C ASN A 135 -27.76 -13.04 -8.44
N LYS A 136 -26.84 -12.66 -7.55
CA LYS A 136 -26.36 -11.29 -7.39
C LYS A 136 -24.87 -11.22 -7.68
N LEU A 137 -24.42 -10.06 -8.16
CA LEU A 137 -23.02 -9.81 -8.44
C LEU A 137 -22.36 -9.06 -7.29
N TYR A 138 -21.18 -9.52 -6.88
CA TYR A 138 -20.39 -8.90 -5.81
C TYR A 138 -18.97 -8.59 -6.25
N TYR A 139 -18.52 -7.38 -5.93
CA TYR A 139 -17.14 -6.93 -6.05
C TYR A 139 -16.27 -7.41 -4.89
N LEU A 140 -15.08 -7.92 -5.21
CA LEU A 140 -14.05 -8.28 -4.24
C LEU A 140 -12.66 -7.81 -4.68
N ASP A 141 -11.86 -7.48 -3.69
CA ASP A 141 -10.49 -7.00 -3.89
C ASP A 141 -9.58 -7.45 -2.75
N VAL A 142 -8.35 -7.83 -3.08
CA VAL A 142 -7.27 -8.13 -2.12
C VAL A 142 -5.99 -7.33 -2.38
N GLY A 143 -5.99 -6.46 -3.38
CA GLY A 143 -4.81 -5.77 -3.92
C GLY A 143 -4.76 -4.26 -3.68
N PHE A 144 -5.82 -3.65 -3.15
CA PHE A 144 -5.89 -2.18 -2.97
C PHE A 144 -5.28 -1.68 -1.65
N GLY A 145 -5.14 -2.52 -0.63
CA GLY A 145 -4.56 -2.13 0.66
C GLY A 145 -5.48 -1.22 1.47
N CYS A 146 -5.23 0.10 1.43
CA CYS A 146 -5.88 1.07 2.34
C CYS A 146 -7.37 1.29 2.10
N ILE A 147 -7.87 0.98 0.90
CA ILE A 147 -9.28 1.14 0.51
C ILE A 147 -9.91 -0.20 0.12
N THR A 148 -9.37 -1.32 0.59
CA THR A 148 -10.00 -2.63 0.42
C THR A 148 -11.19 -2.74 1.38
N PRO A 149 -12.40 -3.10 0.90
CA PRO A 149 -13.60 -3.11 1.76
C PRO A 149 -13.62 -4.27 2.76
N PHE A 150 -12.80 -5.30 2.57
CA PHE A 150 -12.72 -6.55 3.36
C PHE A 150 -14.05 -7.33 3.49
N LYS A 151 -15.06 -6.95 2.70
CA LYS A 151 -16.33 -7.65 2.50
C LYS A 151 -16.70 -7.62 1.02
N PRO A 152 -17.38 -8.64 0.49
CA PRO A 152 -17.99 -8.56 -0.84
C PRO A 152 -18.97 -7.38 -0.92
N LEU A 153 -18.87 -6.55 -1.95
CA LEU A 153 -19.78 -5.42 -2.16
C LEU A 153 -20.77 -5.74 -3.28
N GLU A 154 -22.06 -5.70 -2.98
CA GLU A 154 -23.11 -5.91 -4.00
C GLU A 154 -23.01 -4.82 -5.08
N LEU A 155 -23.15 -5.21 -6.35
CA LEU A 155 -23.28 -4.27 -7.45
C LEU A 155 -24.69 -3.66 -7.44
N LEU A 156 -24.81 -2.43 -6.95
CA LEU A 156 -26.09 -1.76 -6.73
C LEU A 156 -26.62 -1.10 -8.02
N ASN A 157 -27.92 -1.21 -8.24
CA ASN A 157 -28.64 -0.44 -9.26
C ASN A 157 -29.35 0.78 -8.62
N GLU A 158 -29.96 1.64 -9.43
CA GLU A 158 -30.66 2.85 -8.96
C GLU A 158 -31.73 2.61 -7.90
N GLU A 159 -32.49 1.52 -8.04
CA GLU A 159 -33.53 1.16 -7.09
C GLU A 159 -32.93 0.78 -5.73
N THR A 160 -31.86 -0.02 -5.74
CA THR A 160 -31.17 -0.46 -4.52
C THR A 160 -30.42 0.68 -3.82
N ILE A 161 -29.85 1.63 -4.57
CA ILE A 161 -29.09 2.77 -4.01
C ILE A 161 -29.97 3.65 -3.13
N LYS A 162 -31.24 3.85 -3.47
CA LYS A 162 -32.18 4.67 -2.67
C LYS A 162 -32.31 4.10 -1.25
N ASN A 163 -32.43 2.77 -1.14
CA ASN A 163 -32.54 2.07 0.14
C ASN A 163 -31.20 1.93 0.87
N TYR A 164 -30.09 1.91 0.12
CA TYR A 164 -28.73 1.73 0.63
C TYR A 164 -28.29 2.88 1.55
N ASN A 165 -28.51 4.13 1.13
CA ASN A 165 -28.02 5.31 1.84
C ASN A 165 -28.64 5.48 3.25
N GLU A 166 -29.86 4.98 3.48
CA GLU A 166 -30.58 5.17 4.75
C GLU A 166 -30.27 4.09 5.79
N ASN A 167 -30.07 2.85 5.36
CA ASN A 167 -29.99 1.68 6.24
C ASN A 167 -28.55 1.34 6.69
N GLU A 168 -27.54 1.48 5.82
CA GLU A 168 -26.18 1.04 6.16
C GLU A 168 -25.47 2.00 7.13
N ASN A 169 -25.64 3.32 6.97
CA ASN A 169 -25.00 4.32 7.85
C ASN A 169 -25.35 4.13 9.34
N LYS A 170 -26.48 3.48 9.64
CA LYS A 170 -26.94 3.24 11.02
C LYS A 170 -26.24 2.05 11.68
N ASN A 171 -25.81 1.06 10.89
CA ASN A 171 -25.27 -0.20 11.40
C ASN A 171 -23.77 -0.36 11.21
N GLU A 172 -23.12 0.53 10.45
CA GLU A 172 -21.69 0.45 10.22
C GLU A 172 -20.89 0.85 11.46
N ILE A 173 -20.13 -0.13 11.96
CA ILE A 173 -19.21 0.04 13.10
C ILE A 173 -18.00 0.90 12.69
N THR A 174 -17.69 0.89 11.39
CA THR A 174 -16.51 1.50 10.79
C THR A 174 -16.75 2.97 10.49
N ASN A 175 -15.69 3.78 10.41
CA ASN A 175 -15.77 5.17 9.95
C ASN A 175 -15.71 5.29 8.43
N THR A 176 -15.92 4.20 7.68
CA THR A 176 -15.80 4.22 6.22
C THR A 176 -16.72 3.19 5.59
N VAL A 177 -17.55 3.69 4.66
CA VAL A 177 -18.51 2.92 3.87
C VAL A 177 -18.00 2.80 2.46
N TYR A 178 -18.19 1.63 1.86
CA TYR A 178 -17.83 1.38 0.47
C TYR A 178 -19.05 0.87 -0.28
N ARG A 179 -19.20 1.29 -1.53
CA ARG A 179 -20.24 0.75 -2.41
C ARG A 179 -19.75 0.64 -3.85
N VAL A 180 -20.46 -0.19 -4.61
CA VAL A 180 -20.32 -0.24 -6.06
C VAL A 180 -21.69 0.06 -6.67
N ARG A 181 -21.78 1.06 -7.53
CA ARG A 181 -23.03 1.41 -8.21
C ARG A 181 -22.89 1.37 -9.72
N LYS A 182 -23.96 0.96 -10.41
CA LYS A 182 -24.07 1.10 -11.85
C LYS A 182 -24.12 2.57 -12.26
N LEU A 183 -23.39 2.95 -13.29
CA LEU A 183 -23.46 4.26 -13.94
C LEU A 183 -24.59 4.25 -14.98
N LYS A 184 -25.31 5.37 -15.10
CA LYS A 184 -26.26 5.57 -16.19
C LYS A 184 -25.45 5.85 -17.45
N ASN A 185 -25.33 4.85 -18.31
CA ASN A 185 -24.83 5.04 -19.67
C ASN A 185 -25.98 4.77 -20.65
N ASP A 186 -26.08 5.59 -21.69
CA ASP A 186 -27.06 5.40 -22.78
C ASP A 186 -26.69 4.21 -23.69
N ASP A 187 -25.45 3.72 -23.60
CA ASP A 187 -24.92 2.60 -24.36
C ASP A 187 -24.97 1.29 -23.57
N ASP A 188 -25.15 0.15 -24.26
CA ASP A 188 -25.24 -1.23 -23.74
C ASP A 188 -24.03 -1.72 -22.90
N ASN A 189 -23.04 -0.87 -22.64
CA ASN A 189 -21.89 -1.19 -21.81
C ASN A 189 -22.12 -0.74 -20.37
N ASP A 190 -22.62 -1.68 -19.57
CA ASP A 190 -22.77 -1.51 -18.14
C ASP A 190 -21.43 -1.15 -17.47
N GLU A 191 -21.30 0.13 -17.08
CA GLU A 191 -20.21 0.62 -16.25
C GLU A 191 -20.64 0.72 -14.79
N TYR A 192 -19.67 0.53 -13.92
CA TYR A 192 -19.81 0.53 -12.48
C TYR A 192 -18.76 1.44 -11.86
N LEU A 193 -19.14 2.07 -10.77
CA LEU A 193 -18.30 2.97 -10.01
C LEU A 193 -18.09 2.42 -8.60
N TYR A 194 -16.83 2.17 -8.27
CA TYR A 194 -16.40 1.92 -6.89
C TYR A 194 -16.23 3.25 -6.16
N GLU A 195 -16.88 3.41 -5.01
CA GLU A 195 -16.87 4.64 -4.23
C GLU A 195 -16.61 4.37 -2.74
N GLU A 196 -15.94 5.31 -2.07
CA GLU A 196 -15.81 5.32 -0.61
C GLU A 196 -16.49 6.55 -0.02
N LYS A 197 -16.95 6.45 1.22
CA LYS A 197 -17.45 7.57 2.02
C LYS A 197 -16.91 7.44 3.43
N ILE A 198 -16.18 8.45 3.87
CA ILE A 198 -15.67 8.52 5.23
C ILE A 198 -16.74 9.14 6.13
N ILE A 199 -17.14 8.41 7.16
CA ILE A 199 -18.09 8.85 8.17
C ILE A 199 -17.35 9.58 9.29
N ASP A 200 -17.45 10.91 9.28
CA ASP A 200 -17.10 11.74 10.43
C ASP A 200 -18.36 12.04 11.24
N LYS A 201 -18.51 11.39 12.40
CA LYS A 201 -19.66 11.59 13.30
C LYS A 201 -19.77 13.02 13.83
N THR A 202 -18.69 13.80 13.77
CA THR A 202 -18.67 15.22 14.17
C THR A 202 -19.12 16.17 13.06
N LYS A 203 -19.14 15.70 11.81
CA LYS A 203 -19.55 16.48 10.62
C LYS A 203 -20.63 15.74 9.80
N PRO A 204 -21.79 15.39 10.38
CA PRO A 204 -22.77 14.49 9.75
C PRO A 204 -23.36 15.01 8.44
N GLN A 205 -23.32 16.32 8.20
CA GLN A 205 -23.89 16.96 7.01
C GLN A 205 -22.94 16.94 5.81
N ASN A 206 -23.51 16.64 4.62
CA ASN A 206 -22.87 16.73 3.30
C ASN A 206 -21.70 15.76 3.02
N GLN A 207 -21.61 14.63 3.73
CA GLN A 207 -20.63 13.59 3.41
C GLN A 207 -21.05 12.82 2.16
N LEU A 208 -20.36 13.07 1.05
CA LEU A 208 -20.61 12.45 -0.23
C LEU A 208 -19.67 11.27 -0.46
N PHE A 209 -20.16 10.29 -1.22
CA PHE A 209 -19.31 9.25 -1.78
C PHE A 209 -18.32 9.88 -2.76
N SER A 210 -17.05 9.50 -2.63
CA SER A 210 -15.96 9.91 -3.50
C SER A 210 -15.61 8.76 -4.45
N PRO A 211 -15.50 9.01 -5.77
CA PRO A 211 -15.16 7.97 -6.73
C PRO A 211 -13.73 7.49 -6.54
N VAL A 212 -13.60 6.17 -6.43
CA VAL A 212 -12.31 5.48 -6.37
C VAL A 212 -11.87 5.06 -7.76
N PHE A 213 -12.67 4.31 -8.52
CA PHE A 213 -12.41 4.01 -9.94
C PHE A 213 -13.65 3.44 -10.64
N HIS A 214 -13.65 3.51 -11.97
CA HIS A 214 -14.69 2.97 -12.85
C HIS A 214 -14.25 1.63 -13.44
N PHE A 215 -15.19 0.74 -13.69
CA PHE A 215 -14.94 -0.50 -14.42
C PHE A 215 -16.19 -0.92 -15.18
N ASN A 216 -16.04 -1.83 -16.13
CA ASN A 216 -17.17 -2.53 -16.74
C ASN A 216 -17.09 -4.02 -16.40
N LEU A 217 -18.15 -4.75 -16.75
CA LEU A 217 -18.17 -6.19 -16.56
C LEU A 217 -17.46 -6.96 -17.70
N SER A 218 -16.70 -6.30 -18.58
CA SER A 218 -15.93 -7.03 -19.58
C SER A 218 -14.83 -7.84 -18.88
N PRO A 219 -14.67 -9.14 -19.20
CA PRO A 219 -13.63 -9.94 -18.57
C PRO A 219 -12.26 -9.39 -18.98
N ALA A 220 -11.34 -9.30 -18.01
CA ALA A 220 -9.94 -9.03 -18.28
C ALA A 220 -9.35 -10.23 -19.04
N THR A 221 -9.22 -10.10 -20.37
CA THR A 221 -8.64 -11.13 -21.22
C THR A 221 -7.14 -11.27 -20.94
N TYR A 222 -6.54 -12.37 -21.42
CA TYR A 222 -5.10 -12.55 -21.31
C TYR A 222 -4.33 -11.38 -21.94
N GLU A 223 -4.78 -10.87 -23.09
CA GLU A 223 -4.18 -9.71 -23.76
C GLU A 223 -4.34 -8.43 -22.94
N ILE A 224 -5.47 -8.22 -22.25
CA ILE A 224 -5.66 -7.06 -21.37
C ILE A 224 -4.76 -7.14 -20.15
N ILE A 225 -4.62 -8.34 -19.57
CA ILE A 225 -3.73 -8.62 -18.44
C ILE A 225 -2.29 -8.36 -18.86
N GLU A 226 -1.84 -8.99 -19.96
CA GLU A 226 -0.52 -8.82 -20.55
C GLU A 226 -0.24 -7.37 -20.90
N TYR A 227 -1.20 -6.64 -21.48
CA TYR A 227 -1.06 -5.20 -21.75
C TYR A 227 -0.89 -4.37 -20.47
N SER A 228 -1.74 -4.57 -19.47
CA SER A 228 -1.65 -3.86 -18.18
C SER A 228 -0.33 -4.16 -17.47
N ILE A 229 0.14 -5.39 -17.61
CA ILE A 229 1.44 -5.87 -17.18
C ILE A 229 2.55 -5.18 -17.95
N GLU A 230 2.57 -5.19 -19.28
CA GLU A 230 3.55 -4.49 -20.09
C GLU A 230 3.58 -2.98 -19.82
N GLN A 231 2.44 -2.38 -19.43
CA GLN A 231 2.45 -0.99 -19.01
C GLN A 231 3.21 -0.78 -17.70
N TYR A 232 3.50 -1.83 -16.92
CA TYR A 232 4.50 -1.81 -15.86
C TYR A 232 5.93 -2.10 -16.38
N SER A 233 6.16 -2.86 -17.47
CA SER A 233 7.49 -3.19 -18.08
C SER A 233 8.14 -2.05 -18.84
N LYS A 234 7.35 -1.09 -19.34
CA LYS A 234 7.89 0.09 -20.04
C LYS A 234 8.74 1.00 -19.15
N PHE A 235 8.78 0.72 -17.85
CA PHE A 235 9.73 1.25 -16.90
C PHE A 235 10.93 0.30 -16.93
N ASP A 236 12.01 0.52 -17.70
CA ASP A 236 13.18 -0.39 -17.77
C ASP A 236 14.40 0.30 -17.14
N VAL A 237 15.09 -0.32 -16.18
CA VAL A 237 16.27 0.30 -15.54
C VAL A 237 17.35 -0.73 -15.18
N ASP A 238 18.41 -0.74 -15.98
CA ASP A 238 19.64 -1.46 -15.71
C ASP A 238 20.59 -0.70 -14.75
N LYS A 239 21.30 -1.52 -13.95
CA LYS A 239 22.49 -1.28 -13.09
C LYS A 239 22.36 -0.34 -11.88
N MET A 240 22.22 -0.96 -10.70
CA MET A 240 22.57 -0.38 -9.40
C MET A 240 24.05 -0.69 -9.09
N ASP A 241 24.89 0.35 -8.96
CA ASP A 241 26.29 0.20 -8.53
C ASP A 241 26.60 1.00 -7.25
N LYS A 242 26.87 0.23 -6.19
CA LYS A 242 27.81 0.36 -5.05
C LYS A 242 28.32 1.74 -4.62
N ILE A 243 28.01 2.13 -3.37
CA ILE A 243 28.80 3.11 -2.57
C ILE A 243 28.88 2.64 -1.09
N LYS A 244 30.07 2.76 -0.49
CA LYS A 244 30.45 2.55 0.93
C LYS A 244 30.75 3.93 1.57
N ASN A 245 30.58 4.26 2.86
CA ASN A 245 31.21 3.70 4.08
C ASN A 245 30.58 4.29 5.39
N ASN A 246 30.97 3.71 6.53
CA ASN A 246 31.18 4.14 7.93
C ASN A 246 30.31 5.17 8.72
N ASN A 247 29.67 4.63 9.79
CA ASN A 247 29.71 4.94 11.26
C ASN A 247 29.82 6.42 11.72
N GLU A 248 29.10 6.95 12.73
CA GLU A 248 28.67 6.45 14.05
C GLU A 248 27.34 7.06 14.55
N SER A 249 26.77 6.48 15.62
CA SER A 249 25.36 6.54 16.05
C SER A 249 25.10 7.28 17.37
N ASN A 250 23.91 7.89 17.54
CA ASN A 250 23.43 8.39 18.84
C ASN A 250 21.93 8.07 19.13
N ASN A 251 21.75 7.23 20.15
CA ASN A 251 20.79 7.17 21.27
C ASN A 251 19.28 7.52 21.15
N PHE A 252 18.44 6.45 21.20
CA PHE A 252 17.04 6.44 21.62
C PHE A 252 16.81 5.42 22.75
N LYS A 253 15.77 5.59 23.60
CA LYS A 253 15.49 4.74 24.77
C LYS A 253 14.42 3.67 24.47
N TYR A 254 14.85 2.43 24.63
CA TYR A 254 14.26 1.14 24.24
C TYR A 254 13.13 0.62 25.17
N CYS A 255 12.17 -0.13 24.60
CA CYS A 255 11.27 -0.99 25.38
C CYS A 255 12.06 -2.24 25.79
N LYS A 256 12.40 -2.36 27.08
CA LYS A 256 13.39 -3.33 27.60
C LYS A 256 13.13 -4.80 27.28
N ASP A 257 11.91 -5.15 26.92
CA ASP A 257 11.45 -6.54 26.92
C ASP A 257 11.61 -7.26 25.57
N TYR A 258 11.93 -6.57 24.47
CA TYR A 258 11.92 -7.18 23.13
C TYR A 258 13.11 -6.78 22.25
N ASN A 259 13.91 -7.76 21.83
CA ASN A 259 14.98 -7.57 20.84
C ASN A 259 14.37 -7.42 19.42
N ILE A 260 14.05 -6.19 19.01
CA ILE A 260 13.36 -5.90 17.74
C ILE A 260 14.26 -6.28 16.57
N LYS A 261 15.56 -6.01 16.66
CA LYS A 261 16.60 -6.42 15.70
C LYS A 261 16.48 -7.89 15.37
N GLU A 262 16.57 -8.75 16.37
CA GLU A 262 16.60 -10.19 16.16
C GLU A 262 15.25 -10.70 15.64
N LEU A 263 14.16 -10.20 16.22
CA LEU A 263 12.81 -10.59 15.82
C LEU A 263 12.50 -10.17 14.38
N LEU A 264 12.88 -8.96 13.97
CA LEU A 264 12.67 -8.48 12.60
C LEU A 264 13.57 -9.25 11.61
N LEU A 265 14.86 -9.42 11.89
CA LEU A 265 15.74 -10.19 10.99
C LEU A 265 15.23 -11.63 10.80
N LYS A 266 14.76 -12.29 11.87
CA LYS A 266 14.08 -13.59 11.79
C LYS A 266 12.79 -13.53 10.97
N ARG A 267 11.97 -12.49 11.13
CA ARG A 267 10.73 -12.27 10.36
C ARG A 267 11.02 -12.11 8.87
N LEU A 268 12.09 -11.40 8.52
CA LEU A 268 12.56 -11.15 7.16
C LEU A 268 13.35 -12.35 6.58
N LYS A 269 13.69 -13.35 7.41
CA LYS A 269 14.58 -14.47 7.08
C LYS A 269 15.99 -14.01 6.64
N LEU A 270 16.49 -12.97 7.29
CA LEU A 270 17.86 -12.51 7.15
C LEU A 270 18.72 -13.08 8.29
N ASP A 271 20.05 -13.09 8.10
CA ASP A 271 20.98 -13.49 9.15
C ASP A 271 20.84 -12.54 10.35
N ILE A 272 20.73 -13.09 11.57
CA ILE A 272 20.67 -12.30 12.80
C ILE A 272 21.94 -11.46 13.03
N ASN A 273 23.06 -11.85 12.40
CA ASN A 273 24.34 -11.14 12.44
C ASN A 273 24.46 -10.06 11.37
N THR A 274 23.40 -9.80 10.59
CA THR A 274 23.37 -8.71 9.60
C THR A 274 23.79 -7.40 10.26
N LYS A 275 24.68 -6.67 9.57
CA LYS A 275 25.14 -5.33 9.95
C LYS A 275 24.82 -4.36 8.82
N ILE A 276 24.58 -3.11 9.18
CA ILE A 276 24.43 -2.02 8.20
C ILE A 276 25.76 -1.29 8.14
N GLN A 277 26.39 -1.28 6.97
CA GLN A 277 27.65 -0.58 6.74
C GLN A 277 27.49 0.51 5.68
N THR A 278 26.41 0.45 4.91
CA THR A 278 26.13 1.32 3.77
C THR A 278 24.63 1.61 3.66
N LEU A 279 24.26 2.70 2.97
CA LEU A 279 22.86 2.99 2.62
C LEU A 279 22.24 1.91 1.71
N ASP A 280 23.07 1.19 0.94
CA ASP A 280 22.62 0.07 0.12
C ASP A 280 22.18 -1.13 0.98
N ASP A 281 22.78 -1.34 2.15
CA ASP A 281 22.33 -2.37 3.10
C ASP A 281 20.93 -2.05 3.64
N ILE A 282 20.66 -0.77 3.95
CA ILE A 282 19.32 -0.31 4.33
C ILE A 282 18.33 -0.57 3.19
N SER A 283 18.73 -0.27 1.96
CA SER A 283 17.91 -0.47 0.76
C SER A 283 17.54 -1.95 0.57
N LYS A 284 18.51 -2.86 0.72
CA LYS A 284 18.27 -4.31 0.68
C LYS A 284 17.29 -4.77 1.76
N ILE A 285 17.47 -4.32 3.00
CA ILE A 285 16.57 -4.69 4.10
C ILE A 285 15.17 -4.14 3.85
N HIS A 286 15.07 -2.89 3.40
CA HIS A 286 13.81 -2.24 3.03
C HIS A 286 13.06 -3.04 1.96
N ILE A 287 13.73 -3.46 0.89
CA ILE A 287 13.12 -4.28 -0.16
C ILE A 287 12.58 -5.61 0.41
N VAL A 288 13.36 -6.28 1.25
CA VAL A 288 12.92 -7.54 1.90
C VAL A 288 11.77 -7.28 2.87
N PHE A 289 11.77 -6.14 3.57
CA PHE A 289 10.71 -5.72 4.47
C PHE A 289 9.37 -5.63 3.72
N SER A 290 9.31 -4.84 2.65
CA SER A 290 8.10 -4.69 1.83
C SER A 290 7.64 -6.03 1.23
N ARG A 291 8.58 -6.86 0.79
CA ARG A 291 8.30 -8.21 0.28
C ARG A 291 7.71 -9.18 1.31
N LYS A 292 7.95 -8.98 2.61
CA LYS A 292 7.63 -9.97 3.66
C LYS A 292 6.57 -9.50 4.65
N ILE A 293 6.41 -8.20 4.83
CA ILE A 293 5.52 -7.62 5.83
C ILE A 293 4.35 -6.93 5.13
N PRO A 294 3.11 -7.42 5.32
CA PRO A 294 1.97 -6.83 4.65
C PRO A 294 1.64 -5.44 5.17
N PHE A 295 1.20 -4.58 4.25
CA PHE A 295 0.37 -3.45 4.59
C PHE A 295 -1.05 -3.95 4.90
N ASP A 296 -1.61 -3.55 6.04
CA ASP A 296 -2.93 -4.02 6.49
C ASP A 296 -3.66 -2.97 7.34
N ASN A 297 -4.79 -2.47 6.82
CA ASN A 297 -5.68 -1.53 7.50
C ASN A 297 -6.92 -2.20 8.10
N SER A 298 -7.02 -3.55 8.11
CA SER A 298 -8.24 -4.26 8.55
C SER A 298 -8.69 -3.86 9.95
N ASP A 299 -7.77 -3.71 10.90
CA ASP A 299 -8.11 -3.33 12.28
C ASP A 299 -8.66 -1.90 12.37
N LEU A 300 -8.14 -0.96 11.57
CA LEU A 300 -8.62 0.42 11.52
C LEU A 300 -10.03 0.48 10.93
N LEU A 301 -10.31 -0.35 9.92
CA LEU A 301 -11.66 -0.45 9.36
C LEU A 301 -12.60 -1.09 10.37
N ILE A 302 -12.27 -2.26 10.92
CA ILE A 302 -13.17 -3.03 11.80
C ILE A 302 -13.47 -2.32 13.11
N ASN A 303 -12.45 -1.76 13.79
CA ASN A 303 -12.58 -1.22 15.15
C ASN A 303 -12.79 0.31 15.16
N GLY A 304 -12.92 0.93 13.99
CA GLY A 304 -12.61 2.34 13.84
C GLY A 304 -11.12 2.59 14.10
N PHE A 305 -10.69 3.85 13.99
CA PHE A 305 -9.29 4.25 14.18
C PHE A 305 -8.75 4.02 15.61
N LYS A 306 -9.30 3.11 16.43
CA LYS A 306 -8.89 2.80 17.81
C LYS A 306 -8.09 1.49 17.99
N PRO A 307 -7.21 1.02 17.09
CA PRO A 307 -6.41 -0.16 17.39
C PRO A 307 -5.37 0.11 18.49
N PRO A 308 -4.75 -0.92 19.09
CA PRO A 308 -3.74 -0.70 20.11
C PRO A 308 -2.47 -0.13 19.46
N PHE A 309 -1.96 0.98 20.01
CA PHE A 309 -0.89 1.77 19.39
C PHE A 309 0.44 1.71 20.09
N SER A 310 0.51 0.89 21.14
CA SER A 310 1.73 0.71 21.88
C SER A 310 2.77 -0.01 21.01
N VAL A 311 4.04 0.28 21.26
CA VAL A 311 5.16 -0.40 20.60
C VAL A 311 5.09 -1.91 20.82
N GLU A 312 4.65 -2.35 21.99
CA GLU A 312 4.45 -3.77 22.33
C GLU A 312 3.41 -4.41 21.42
N ASN A 313 2.32 -3.71 21.11
CA ASN A 313 1.32 -4.24 20.18
C ASN A 313 1.86 -4.31 18.74
N ILE A 314 2.63 -3.30 18.30
CA ILE A 314 3.30 -3.34 16.98
C ILE A 314 4.22 -4.57 16.90
N ILE A 315 5.07 -4.78 17.91
CA ILE A 315 5.99 -5.92 17.99
C ILE A 315 5.20 -7.22 18.00
N LYS A 316 4.22 -7.37 18.90
CA LYS A 316 3.41 -8.58 18.99
C LYS A 316 2.73 -8.88 17.66
N ARG A 317 2.03 -7.92 17.08
CA ARG A 317 1.29 -8.09 15.82
C ARG A 317 2.21 -8.44 14.66
N VAL A 318 3.22 -7.63 14.41
CA VAL A 318 4.01 -7.71 13.19
C VAL A 318 5.08 -8.80 13.27
N LEU A 319 5.74 -8.92 14.43
CA LEU A 319 6.90 -9.81 14.62
C LEU A 319 6.51 -11.18 15.19
N ILE A 320 5.60 -11.23 16.18
CA ILE A 320 5.22 -12.48 16.87
C ILE A 320 4.06 -13.18 16.13
N ASP A 321 2.92 -12.52 16.01
CA ASP A 321 1.71 -13.03 15.34
C ASP A 321 1.89 -13.12 13.81
N LYS A 322 2.93 -12.43 13.30
CA LYS A 322 3.32 -12.42 11.89
C LYS A 322 2.19 -11.91 11.01
N PHE A 323 1.52 -10.85 11.44
CA PHE A 323 0.58 -10.08 10.65
C PHE A 323 1.26 -8.88 9.98
N GLY A 324 0.54 -8.23 9.08
CA GLY A 324 0.87 -6.89 8.59
C GLY A 324 0.42 -5.79 9.55
N SER A 325 0.62 -4.54 9.14
CA SER A 325 0.05 -3.37 9.83
C SER A 325 -0.06 -2.19 8.86
N TYR A 326 -0.71 -1.11 9.27
CA TYR A 326 -0.80 0.13 8.51
C TYR A 326 0.50 0.96 8.56
N CYS A 327 0.58 1.98 7.71
CA CYS A 327 1.81 2.72 7.42
C CYS A 327 2.56 3.23 8.66
N THR A 328 1.88 3.89 9.59
CA THR A 328 2.47 4.42 10.84
C THR A 328 3.22 3.34 11.61
N ASN A 329 2.57 2.18 11.84
CA ASN A 329 3.16 1.10 12.62
C ASN A 329 4.34 0.46 11.91
N LEU A 330 4.26 0.32 10.58
CA LEU A 330 5.37 -0.21 9.79
C LEU A 330 6.58 0.72 9.84
N ASN A 331 6.37 2.04 9.72
CA ASN A 331 7.43 3.02 9.79
C ASN A 331 8.02 3.16 11.21
N ILE A 332 7.20 3.11 12.26
CA ILE A 332 7.66 3.05 13.65
C ILE A 332 8.53 1.81 13.88
N LEU A 333 8.05 0.63 13.47
CA LEU A 333 8.80 -0.62 13.62
C LEU A 333 10.15 -0.57 12.89
N PHE A 334 10.17 -0.04 11.68
CA PHE A 334 11.38 0.07 10.89
C PHE A 334 12.38 1.07 11.50
N GLY A 335 11.90 2.21 12.00
CA GLY A 335 12.73 3.17 12.72
C GLY A 335 13.35 2.58 13.98
N LEU A 336 12.56 1.89 14.81
CA LEU A 336 13.05 1.20 16.00
C LEU A 336 14.11 0.14 15.67
N PHE A 337 13.89 -0.62 14.59
CA PHE A 337 14.88 -1.57 14.09
C PHE A 337 16.20 -0.88 13.73
N LEU A 338 16.15 0.22 12.98
CA LEU A 338 17.35 0.97 12.59
C LEU A 338 18.06 1.58 13.81
N CYS A 339 17.32 2.06 14.82
CA CYS A 339 17.90 2.47 16.10
C CYS A 339 18.70 1.33 16.76
N GLU A 340 18.15 0.11 16.81
CA GLU A 340 18.87 -1.07 17.33
C GLU A 340 20.04 -1.53 16.44
N MET A 341 20.07 -1.11 15.18
CA MET A 341 21.24 -1.27 14.29
C MET A 341 22.34 -0.25 14.58
N GLY A 342 22.10 0.74 15.45
CA GLY A 342 23.01 1.85 15.68
C GLY A 342 22.91 2.92 14.59
N ILE A 343 21.70 3.27 14.17
CA ILE A 343 21.46 4.39 13.26
C ILE A 343 20.62 5.42 13.99
N ASP A 344 21.01 6.69 13.91
CA ASP A 344 20.21 7.77 14.45
C ASP A 344 18.98 7.98 13.56
N VAL A 345 17.81 7.75 14.14
CA VAL A 345 16.52 7.85 13.45
C VAL A 345 15.62 8.84 14.17
N ARG A 346 15.08 9.76 13.39
CA ARG A 346 13.97 10.64 13.78
C ARG A 346 12.71 10.18 13.08
N LEU A 347 11.67 9.92 13.87
CA LEU A 347 10.33 9.75 13.32
C LEU A 347 9.77 11.13 12.94
N ILE A 348 9.23 11.24 11.74
CA ILE A 348 8.58 12.46 11.22
C ILE A 348 7.13 12.16 10.87
N LYS A 349 6.31 13.21 10.87
CA LYS A 349 4.88 13.13 10.61
C LYS A 349 4.48 13.99 9.42
N GLY A 350 3.49 13.51 8.68
CA GLY A 350 2.83 14.26 7.63
C GLY A 350 2.13 15.52 8.12
N ILE A 351 2.36 16.59 7.39
CA ILE A 351 1.55 17.79 7.30
C ILE A 351 0.97 17.75 5.88
N GLU A 352 -0.29 18.09 5.70
CA GLU A 352 -1.04 17.81 4.46
C GLU A 352 -0.40 18.50 3.22
N GLY A 353 -0.54 17.92 2.01
CA GLY A 353 0.03 18.56 0.81
C GLY A 353 0.02 17.81 -0.54
N SER A 354 -0.43 16.55 -0.62
CA SER A 354 -0.43 15.85 -1.92
C SER A 354 -1.62 16.20 -2.80
N THR A 355 -1.37 16.51 -4.08
CA THR A 355 -2.42 16.53 -5.11
C THR A 355 -2.77 15.12 -5.60
N LEU A 356 -1.83 14.16 -5.46
CA LEU A 356 -1.96 12.79 -5.95
C LEU A 356 -2.68 11.87 -4.96
N LEU A 357 -2.55 12.14 -3.67
CA LEU A 357 -3.14 11.37 -2.57
C LEU A 357 -4.03 12.26 -1.71
N LYS A 358 -5.33 12.33 -2.06
CA LYS A 358 -6.31 13.16 -1.33
C LYS A 358 -7.05 12.40 -0.25
N SER A 359 -6.66 11.15 0.01
CA SER A 359 -7.38 10.32 0.96
C SER A 359 -7.02 10.69 2.41
N PRO A 360 -8.00 10.94 3.30
CA PRO A 360 -7.75 11.27 4.70
C PRO A 360 -6.92 10.25 5.47
N TRP A 361 -6.85 8.99 5.01
CA TRP A 361 -5.98 7.97 5.59
C TRP A 361 -4.51 8.39 5.65
N PHE A 362 -4.04 9.22 4.70
CA PHE A 362 -2.64 9.65 4.62
C PHE A 362 -2.26 10.71 5.65
N HIS A 363 -3.23 11.37 6.31
CA HIS A 363 -2.94 12.42 7.30
C HIS A 363 -2.25 11.90 8.57
N ASN A 364 -2.32 10.59 8.81
CA ASN A 364 -1.69 9.92 9.94
C ASN A 364 -0.41 9.17 9.53
N HIS A 365 0.11 9.44 8.33
CA HIS A 365 1.33 8.82 7.87
C HIS A 365 2.55 9.38 8.61
N PHE A 366 3.42 8.46 9.04
CA PHE A 366 4.72 8.77 9.63
C PHE A 366 5.77 8.14 8.76
N SER A 367 6.96 8.74 8.73
CA SER A 367 8.13 8.24 8.02
C SER A 367 9.36 8.40 8.89
N ASN A 368 10.50 7.94 8.41
CA ASN A 368 11.77 8.04 9.14
C ASN A 368 12.72 9.01 8.42
N ILE A 369 13.42 9.82 9.20
CA ILE A 369 14.62 10.52 8.78
C ILE A 369 15.80 9.88 9.49
N ILE A 370 16.86 9.57 8.76
CA ILE A 370 18.11 9.08 9.34
C ILE A 370 19.23 10.07 9.10
N TYR A 371 20.16 10.15 10.05
CA TYR A 371 21.42 10.83 9.85
C TYR A 371 22.49 9.83 9.40
N TRP A 372 23.15 10.12 8.28
CA TRP A 372 24.21 9.29 7.72
C TRP A 372 25.26 10.16 7.05
N GLU A 373 26.54 10.02 7.43
CA GLU A 373 27.68 10.77 6.86
C GLU A 373 27.40 12.29 6.67
N ASN A 374 26.96 12.98 7.74
CA ASN A 374 26.65 14.41 7.76
C ASN A 374 25.45 14.86 6.91
N LYS A 375 24.61 13.92 6.48
CA LYS A 375 23.41 14.20 5.68
C LYS A 375 22.19 13.56 6.30
N LEU A 376 21.02 14.11 5.97
CA LEU A 376 19.73 13.56 6.37
C LEU A 376 19.10 12.82 5.19
N TYR A 377 18.54 11.64 5.46
CA TYR A 377 17.86 10.83 4.46
C TYR A 377 16.46 10.45 4.90
N TYR A 378 15.51 10.61 4.01
CA TYR A 378 14.14 10.15 4.13
C TYR A 378 14.02 8.67 3.81
N LEU A 379 13.27 7.96 4.65
CA LEU A 379 12.96 6.56 4.55
C LEU A 379 11.49 6.31 4.84
N ASP A 380 10.87 5.48 4.01
CA ASP A 380 9.49 5.06 4.20
C ASP A 380 9.33 3.59 3.83
N VAL A 381 8.60 2.81 4.63
CA VAL A 381 8.26 1.41 4.35
C VAL A 381 6.74 1.16 4.32
N GLY A 382 5.94 2.22 4.39
CA GLY A 382 4.49 2.19 4.60
C GLY A 382 3.66 2.65 3.40
N PHE A 383 4.27 3.23 2.37
CA PHE A 383 3.54 3.81 1.23
C PHE A 383 3.12 2.82 0.14
N GLY A 384 3.76 1.65 0.02
CA GLY A 384 3.47 0.71 -1.05
C GLY A 384 3.97 1.21 -2.41
N CYS A 385 3.07 1.54 -3.35
CA CYS A 385 3.40 1.80 -4.76
C CYS A 385 4.31 3.01 -5.02
N ILE A 386 4.34 3.98 -4.11
CA ILE A 386 5.15 5.20 -4.21
C ILE A 386 6.35 5.20 -3.26
N THR A 387 6.83 4.01 -2.87
CA THR A 387 7.98 3.87 -1.97
C THR A 387 9.28 3.85 -2.79
N PRO A 388 10.28 4.71 -2.52
CA PRO A 388 11.49 4.80 -3.34
C PRO A 388 12.44 3.60 -3.21
N PHE A 389 12.24 2.71 -2.22
CA PHE A 389 13.08 1.56 -1.86
C PHE A 389 14.58 1.86 -1.61
N LYS A 390 14.94 3.14 -1.50
CA LYS A 390 16.26 3.64 -1.13
C LYS A 390 16.12 4.86 -0.21
N PRO A 391 17.07 5.11 0.71
CA PRO A 391 17.16 6.38 1.42
C PRO A 391 17.22 7.56 0.42
N LEU A 392 16.39 8.58 0.60
CA LEU A 392 16.37 9.79 -0.23
C LEU A 392 17.00 10.94 0.52
N GLU A 393 18.08 11.52 -0.01
CA GLU A 393 18.71 12.69 0.61
C GLU A 393 17.72 13.87 0.70
N LEU A 394 17.70 14.55 1.84
CA LEU A 394 16.96 15.81 2.00
C LEU A 394 17.73 16.92 1.27
N LEU A 395 17.22 17.33 0.12
CA LEU A 395 17.87 18.29 -0.76
C LEU A 395 17.59 19.73 -0.34
N ASN A 396 18.63 20.56 -0.36
CA ASN A 396 18.54 22.02 -0.29
C ASN A 396 18.48 22.64 -1.69
N GLU A 397 18.27 23.96 -1.78
CA GLU A 397 18.16 24.66 -3.07
C GLU A 397 19.36 24.48 -4.01
N GLU A 398 20.58 24.58 -3.46
CA GLU A 398 21.81 24.42 -4.24
C GLU A 398 21.88 23.01 -4.86
N THR A 399 21.53 22.00 -4.07
CA THR A 399 21.54 20.60 -4.51
C THR A 399 20.43 20.33 -5.51
N ILE A 400 19.23 20.93 -5.34
CA ILE A 400 18.11 20.81 -6.29
C ILE A 400 18.46 21.39 -7.65
N LYS A 401 19.19 22.53 -7.69
CA LYS A 401 19.62 23.13 -8.96
C LYS A 401 20.52 22.16 -9.73
N ASN A 402 21.52 21.60 -9.05
CA ASN A 402 22.43 20.59 -9.63
C ASN A 402 21.68 19.30 -10.02
N TYR A 403 20.68 18.90 -9.23
CA TYR A 403 19.84 17.73 -9.49
C TYR A 403 19.06 17.89 -10.81
N ASN A 404 18.38 19.01 -11.00
CA ASN A 404 17.60 19.30 -12.21
C ASN A 404 18.47 19.42 -13.48
N GLU A 405 19.73 19.88 -13.36
CA GLU A 405 20.66 20.01 -14.49
C GLU A 405 21.19 18.64 -14.98
N ASN A 406 21.37 17.68 -14.05
CA ASN A 406 21.93 16.37 -14.35
C ASN A 406 20.89 15.32 -14.78
N GLU A 407 19.68 15.34 -14.22
CA GLU A 407 18.64 14.33 -14.51
C GLU A 407 18.17 14.32 -15.97
N ASN A 408 18.08 15.50 -16.60
CA ASN A 408 17.53 15.64 -17.95
C ASN A 408 18.31 14.85 -19.02
N LYS A 409 19.49 14.33 -18.70
CA LYS A 409 20.36 13.65 -19.66
C LYS A 409 20.26 12.12 -19.66
N ASN A 410 19.97 11.47 -18.53
CA ASN A 410 20.26 10.04 -18.38
C ASN A 410 19.10 9.14 -17.88
N GLU A 411 17.93 9.68 -17.55
CA GLU A 411 16.84 8.89 -16.96
C GLU A 411 15.62 8.79 -17.89
N ILE A 412 15.51 7.63 -18.57
CA ILE A 412 14.43 7.33 -19.51
C ILE A 412 13.38 6.48 -18.79
N ASN A 413 12.10 6.91 -18.83
CA ASN A 413 10.93 6.16 -18.33
C ASN A 413 11.04 5.70 -16.85
N LYS A 414 11.43 6.60 -15.95
CA LYS A 414 11.53 6.32 -14.51
C LYS A 414 10.57 7.17 -13.71
N THR A 415 10.03 6.59 -12.64
CA THR A 415 9.52 7.39 -11.53
C THR A 415 10.71 7.84 -10.71
N VAL A 416 10.85 9.15 -10.59
CA VAL A 416 11.91 9.76 -9.80
C VAL A 416 11.32 10.36 -8.54
N TYR A 417 12.02 10.15 -7.44
CA TYR A 417 11.64 10.62 -6.12
C TYR A 417 12.70 11.55 -5.56
N ARG A 418 12.26 12.61 -4.91
CA ARG A 418 13.15 13.49 -4.14
C ARG A 418 12.45 14.01 -2.90
N VAL A 419 13.24 14.51 -1.96
CA VAL A 419 12.76 15.30 -0.83
C VAL A 419 13.45 16.64 -0.90
N ARG A 420 12.69 17.73 -0.92
CA ARG A 420 13.25 19.09 -0.92
C ARG A 420 12.77 19.90 0.26
N LYS A 421 13.64 20.75 0.79
CA LYS A 421 13.24 21.80 1.73
C LYS A 421 12.35 22.84 1.02
N LEU A 422 11.27 23.27 1.66
CA LEU A 422 10.45 24.40 1.24
C LEU A 422 11.09 25.71 1.73
N LYS A 423 10.99 26.77 0.93
CA LYS A 423 11.34 28.13 1.39
C LYS A 423 10.19 28.63 2.25
N ASN A 424 10.41 28.72 3.55
CA ASN A 424 9.51 29.45 4.45
C ASN A 424 10.28 30.64 5.03
N ASP A 425 9.58 31.75 5.27
CA ASP A 425 10.11 32.92 5.96
C ASP A 425 10.26 32.67 7.48
N ASP A 426 9.59 31.64 8.00
CA ASP A 426 9.57 31.25 9.40
C ASP A 426 10.58 30.12 9.71
N ASP A 427 11.07 30.05 10.95
CA ASP A 427 12.12 29.14 11.45
C ASP A 427 11.77 27.62 11.38
N ASP A 428 10.55 27.25 10.99
CA ASP A 428 10.12 25.86 10.89
C ASP A 428 10.43 25.29 9.49
N ASP A 429 11.55 24.56 9.42
CA ASP A 429 11.99 23.86 8.22
C ASP A 429 10.96 22.81 7.75
N GLU A 430 10.25 23.15 6.67
CA GLU A 430 9.31 22.28 5.98
C GLU A 430 9.96 21.53 4.81
N TYR A 431 9.52 20.30 4.56
CA TYR A 431 10.06 19.41 3.55
C TYR A 431 8.97 18.71 2.75
N LEU A 432 9.17 18.64 1.44
CA LEU A 432 8.25 18.03 0.53
C LEU A 432 8.88 16.81 -0.13
N TYR A 433 8.32 15.65 0.14
CA TYR A 433 8.49 14.43 -0.65
C TYR A 433 7.69 14.55 -1.94
N GLU A 434 8.37 14.43 -3.06
CA GLU A 434 7.80 14.60 -4.39
C GLU A 434 8.12 13.41 -5.29
N GLU A 435 7.21 13.10 -6.19
CA GLU A 435 7.43 12.16 -7.28
C GLU A 435 7.30 12.86 -8.64
N LYS A 436 8.06 12.41 -9.61
CA LYS A 436 7.99 12.85 -11.00
C LYS A 436 7.90 11.62 -11.90
N PHE A 437 6.85 11.57 -12.69
CA PHE A 437 6.68 10.55 -13.72
C PHE A 437 7.26 11.03 -15.03
N ILE A 438 8.36 10.46 -15.49
CA ILE A 438 8.98 10.82 -16.77
C ILE A 438 8.43 9.90 -17.86
N ASP A 439 7.51 10.40 -18.69
CA ASP A 439 6.98 9.68 -19.87
C ASP A 439 7.55 10.29 -21.16
N LYS A 440 8.31 9.51 -21.94
CA LYS A 440 8.83 9.95 -23.25
C LYS A 440 7.76 10.17 -24.32
N ILE A 441 6.61 9.49 -24.24
CA ILE A 441 5.54 9.60 -25.23
C ILE A 441 4.77 10.91 -25.02
N LYS A 442 4.68 11.37 -23.77
CA LYS A 442 4.11 12.68 -23.40
C LYS A 442 5.13 13.48 -22.57
N PRO A 443 6.22 13.97 -23.19
CA PRO A 443 7.37 14.58 -22.50
C PRO A 443 7.11 16.00 -22.01
N GLN A 444 5.85 16.41 -21.88
CA GLN A 444 5.49 17.69 -21.31
C GLN A 444 6.05 17.75 -19.88
N ASN A 445 7.17 18.47 -19.72
CA ASN A 445 8.06 18.52 -18.56
C ASN A 445 7.29 18.20 -17.27
N PRO A 446 7.26 16.91 -16.86
CA PRO A 446 6.42 16.53 -15.75
C PRO A 446 7.02 17.21 -14.53
N LEU A 447 6.28 18.16 -13.96
CA LEU A 447 6.69 18.80 -12.73
C LEU A 447 6.68 17.74 -11.63
N PHE A 448 7.65 17.83 -10.73
CA PHE A 448 7.57 17.09 -9.47
C PHE A 448 6.23 17.41 -8.81
N SER A 449 5.49 16.37 -8.48
CA SER A 449 4.19 16.44 -7.84
C SER A 449 4.35 16.14 -6.35
N PRO A 450 3.71 16.92 -5.48
CA PRO A 450 3.78 16.70 -4.04
C PRO A 450 3.12 15.37 -3.66
N VAL A 451 3.81 14.57 -2.84
CA VAL A 451 3.33 13.29 -2.32
C VAL A 451 3.13 13.32 -0.81
N PHE A 452 4.07 13.91 -0.08
CA PHE A 452 3.99 13.97 1.38
C PHE A 452 4.77 15.18 1.88
N HIS A 453 4.12 16.02 2.68
CA HIS A 453 4.72 17.20 3.27
C HIS A 453 4.96 16.92 4.76
N PHE A 454 6.05 17.39 5.34
CA PHE A 454 6.38 17.20 6.75
C PHE A 454 7.33 18.28 7.25
N ASN A 455 7.43 18.43 8.56
CA ASN A 455 8.50 19.21 9.20
C ASN A 455 9.44 18.28 9.99
N LEU A 456 10.58 18.81 10.43
CA LEU A 456 11.53 18.08 11.28
C LEU A 456 11.25 18.22 12.77
N SER A 457 10.12 18.81 13.16
CA SER A 457 9.73 18.97 14.55
C SER A 457 9.68 17.61 15.26
N PRO A 458 10.09 17.52 16.53
CA PRO A 458 10.08 16.26 17.27
C PRO A 458 8.68 15.66 17.32
N VAL A 459 8.57 14.36 17.02
CA VAL A 459 7.36 13.58 17.28
C VAL A 459 7.40 13.10 18.73
N THR A 460 6.45 13.53 19.55
CA THR A 460 6.36 13.07 20.95
C THR A 460 5.58 11.76 21.07
N TYR A 461 5.77 11.07 22.20
CA TYR A 461 4.97 9.88 22.51
C TYR A 461 3.48 10.24 22.62
N GLU A 462 3.14 11.40 23.17
CA GLU A 462 1.76 11.88 23.17
C GLU A 462 1.26 12.11 21.74
N ILE A 463 2.06 12.63 20.81
CA ILE A 463 1.63 12.76 19.39
C ILE A 463 1.38 11.38 18.77
N ILE A 464 2.22 10.40 19.08
CA ILE A 464 2.01 9.01 18.65
C ILE A 464 0.71 8.48 19.27
N GLU A 465 0.54 8.50 20.59
CA GLU A 465 -0.67 8.01 21.26
C GLU A 465 -1.94 8.79 20.89
N TYR A 466 -1.88 10.12 20.73
CA TYR A 466 -3.02 11.01 20.46
C TYR A 466 -3.45 11.00 18.99
N ARG A 467 -2.55 10.85 18.03
CA ARG A 467 -2.96 10.62 16.62
C ARG A 467 -3.26 9.16 16.35
N VAL A 468 -2.63 8.34 17.19
CA VAL A 468 -3.02 7.02 17.58
C VAL A 468 -4.55 6.94 17.83
N GLU A 469 -4.96 7.44 18.99
CA GLU A 469 -6.33 7.60 19.47
C GLU A 469 -7.11 8.61 18.62
N PRO A 470 -8.10 8.20 17.83
CA PRO A 470 -8.73 9.08 16.88
C PRO A 470 -9.75 9.98 17.57
N TYR A 471 -9.55 11.29 17.47
CA TYR A 471 -10.61 12.32 17.49
C TYR A 471 -11.61 12.29 18.65
N SER A 472 -11.30 11.63 19.76
CA SER A 472 -12.05 11.76 20.99
C SER A 472 -11.26 12.59 21.98
N LYS A 473 -11.58 13.88 22.01
CA LYS A 473 -11.38 14.86 23.09
C LYS A 473 -10.16 15.78 22.95
N PHE A 474 -10.50 17.02 22.63
CA PHE A 474 -9.79 18.22 23.07
C PHE A 474 -9.68 18.20 24.61
N ASP A 475 -8.48 18.31 25.15
CA ASP A 475 -8.07 19.48 25.95
C ASP A 475 -6.55 19.44 26.12
N VAL A 476 -5.91 20.55 25.76
CA VAL A 476 -4.47 20.72 25.60
C VAL A 476 -3.98 21.36 26.89
N ASP A 477 -3.22 20.67 27.73
CA ASP A 477 -2.41 21.33 28.76
C ASP A 477 -1.46 20.33 29.43
N LYS A 478 -0.27 20.17 28.83
CA LYS A 478 1.05 20.04 29.46
C LYS A 478 2.07 19.56 28.44
N GLU A 479 2.86 20.49 27.93
CA GLU A 479 4.08 20.20 27.19
C GLU A 479 5.07 19.50 28.12
N VAL A 480 5.47 18.27 27.80
CA VAL A 480 6.67 17.65 28.38
C VAL A 480 7.72 17.57 27.29
N THR A 481 8.64 18.53 27.30
CA THR A 481 9.82 18.48 26.45
C THR A 481 10.75 17.36 26.92
N ILE A 482 11.02 16.39 26.05
CA ILE A 482 11.98 15.31 26.34
C ILE A 482 13.40 15.90 26.27
N TYR A 483 13.97 16.24 27.43
CA TYR A 483 15.37 16.63 27.55
C TYR A 483 16.25 15.44 27.98
N LEU A 484 17.32 15.25 27.21
CA LEU A 484 18.24 14.11 27.26
C LEU A 484 19.25 14.28 28.41
N LYS A 485 19.25 13.40 29.42
CA LYS A 485 20.30 13.36 30.45
C LYS A 485 20.95 11.98 30.50
N ILE A 486 22.27 11.99 30.35
CA ILE A 486 23.19 10.85 30.49
C ILE A 486 23.50 10.69 31.99
N ASN A 487 23.57 9.45 32.47
CA ASN A 487 24.35 9.13 33.67
C ASN A 487 25.60 8.40 33.25
#